data_AF-A0AAV3GH07-F1
#
_entry.id   AF-A0AAV3GH07-F1
#
_cell.length_a   1.000
_cell.length_b   1.000
_cell.length_c   1.000
_cell.angle_alpha   90.00
_cell.angle_beta   90.00
_cell.angle_gamma   90.00
#
_symmetry.space_group_name_H-M   'P 1'
#
loop_
_entity.id
_entity.type
_entity.pdbx_description
1 polymer ?
#
loop_
_entity_poly.entity_id
_entity_poly.type
_entity_poly.pdbx_seq_one_letter_code
_entity_poly.pdbx_strand_id
1 'polypeptide(L)'
;MAKYTEWLTEEGLIKIEGWARDGLIDKQIAQNIGVSERTFTDWKKKFSSISSALKKGKEVVDRQVENALFKSATGYEYTEVTEELTEKGMEITKKVTK
;
A
#
# COMPACT_ATOMS: atom_id res chain seq x y z
N MET A 1 18.90 -1.12 -24.55
CA MET A 1 19.04 -1.32 -23.09
C MET A 1 18.12 -2.44 -22.67
N ALA A 2 18.50 -3.31 -21.71
CA ALA A 2 17.62 -4.39 -21.30
C ALA A 2 16.41 -3.83 -20.53
N LYS A 3 15.20 -4.34 -20.80
CA LYS A 3 13.94 -3.83 -20.22
C LYS A 3 13.93 -3.74 -18.69
N TYR A 4 14.72 -4.56 -17.97
CA TYR A 4 14.77 -4.55 -16.51
C TYR A 4 15.52 -3.35 -15.90
N THR A 5 16.37 -2.67 -16.67
CA THR A 5 17.27 -1.63 -16.12
C THR A 5 16.52 -0.48 -15.44
N GLU A 6 15.42 -0.02 -16.03
CA GLU A 6 14.51 0.98 -15.44
C GLU A 6 13.93 0.52 -14.10
N TRP A 7 13.59 -0.77 -13.99
CA TRP A 7 12.94 -1.36 -12.82
C TRP A 7 13.91 -1.73 -11.69
N LEU A 8 15.22 -1.55 -11.92
CA LEU A 8 16.26 -1.65 -10.89
C LEU A 8 16.68 -0.28 -10.34
N THR A 9 16.16 0.81 -10.90
CA THR A 9 16.34 2.15 -10.34
C THR A 9 15.49 2.33 -9.09
N GLU A 10 15.84 3.32 -8.26
CA GLU A 10 15.06 3.68 -7.08
C GLU A 10 13.60 3.99 -7.42
N GLU A 11 13.34 4.79 -8.46
CA GLU A 11 11.98 5.11 -8.91
C GLU A 11 11.21 3.87 -9.37
N GLY A 12 11.86 2.97 -10.11
CA GLY A 12 11.25 1.72 -10.56
C GLY A 12 10.87 0.81 -9.39
N LEU A 13 11.74 0.71 -8.38
CA LEU A 13 11.49 -0.07 -7.17
C LEU A 13 10.37 0.55 -6.31
N ILE A 14 10.30 1.88 -6.21
CA ILE A 14 9.21 2.59 -5.53
C ILE A 14 7.86 2.27 -6.17
N LYS A 15 7.77 2.26 -7.51
CA LYS A 15 6.53 1.89 -8.23
C LYS A 15 6.13 0.44 -7.94
N ILE A 16 7.08 -0.49 -7.96
CA ILE A 16 6.83 -1.91 -7.68
C ILE A 16 6.36 -2.11 -6.22
N GLU A 17 7.00 -1.45 -5.26
CA GLU A 17 6.58 -1.46 -3.85
C GLU A 17 5.17 -0.89 -3.70
N GLY A 18 4.87 0.22 -4.38
CA GLY A 18 3.55 0.86 -4.40
C GLY A 18 2.46 -0.10 -4.89
N TRP A 19 2.67 -0.75 -6.02
CA TRP A 19 1.71 -1.72 -6.54
C TRP A 19 1.52 -2.92 -5.60
N ALA A 20 2.59 -3.42 -4.97
CA ALA A 20 2.47 -4.47 -3.98
C ALA A 20 1.66 -4.02 -2.75
N ARG A 21 1.80 -2.76 -2.35
CA ARG A 21 1.01 -2.14 -1.28
C ARG A 21 -0.46 -1.96 -1.68
N ASP A 22 -0.73 -1.74 -2.95
CA ASP A 22 -2.10 -1.66 -3.48
C ASP A 22 -2.73 -3.06 -3.66
N GLY A 23 -2.00 -4.13 -3.32
CA GLY A 23 -2.48 -5.50 -3.38
C GLY A 23 -2.41 -6.13 -4.77
N LEU A 24 -1.67 -5.54 -5.72
CA LEU A 24 -1.54 -6.11 -7.06
C LEU A 24 -0.76 -7.42 -7.03
N ILE A 25 -1.22 -8.39 -7.84
CA ILE A 25 -0.53 -9.65 -8.04
C ILE A 25 0.57 -9.53 -9.11
N ASP A 26 1.51 -10.47 -9.11
CA ASP A 26 2.66 -10.48 -10.02
C ASP A 26 2.26 -10.33 -11.50
N LYS A 27 1.14 -10.95 -11.90
CA LYS A 27 0.59 -10.84 -13.25
C LYS A 27 0.19 -9.41 -13.62
N GLN A 28 -0.44 -8.67 -12.72
CA GLN A 28 -0.85 -7.27 -12.93
C GLN A 28 0.37 -6.35 -12.94
N ILE A 29 1.33 -6.59 -12.05
CA ILE A 29 2.59 -5.84 -12.02
C ILE A 29 3.37 -6.06 -13.33
N ALA A 30 3.44 -7.29 -13.81
CA ALA A 30 4.08 -7.60 -15.10
C ALA A 30 3.40 -6.88 -16.27
N GLN A 31 2.06 -6.80 -16.25
CA GLN A 31 1.29 -6.03 -17.25
C GLN A 31 1.62 -4.53 -17.21
N ASN A 32 1.68 -3.91 -16.02
CA ASN A 32 2.06 -2.51 -15.85
C ASN A 32 3.48 -2.22 -16.35
N ILE A 33 4.39 -3.18 -16.17
CA ILE A 33 5.79 -3.12 -16.65
C ILE A 33 5.87 -3.33 -18.18
N GLY A 34 4.86 -3.95 -18.81
CA GLY A 34 4.88 -4.30 -20.23
C GLY A 34 5.73 -5.53 -20.54
N VAL A 35 5.73 -6.52 -19.64
CA VAL A 35 6.39 -7.83 -19.81
C VAL A 35 5.44 -8.98 -19.48
N SER A 36 5.83 -10.20 -19.87
CA SER A 36 5.09 -11.39 -19.45
C SER A 36 5.29 -11.68 -17.96
N GLU A 37 4.32 -12.32 -17.33
CA GLU A 37 4.43 -12.79 -15.94
C GLU A 37 5.64 -13.71 -15.72
N ARG A 38 5.95 -14.56 -16.72
CA ARG A 38 7.15 -15.41 -16.69
C ARG A 38 8.43 -14.57 -16.64
N THR A 39 8.52 -13.56 -17.49
CA THR A 39 9.67 -12.63 -17.50
C THR A 39 9.82 -11.92 -16.16
N PHE A 40 8.72 -11.43 -15.59
CA PHE A 40 8.75 -10.79 -14.28
C PHE A 40 9.16 -11.77 -13.17
N THR A 41 8.69 -13.02 -13.24
CA THR A 41 9.12 -14.09 -12.33
C THR A 41 10.62 -14.35 -12.40
N ASP A 42 11.19 -14.38 -13.61
CA ASP A 42 12.64 -14.53 -13.81
C ASP A 42 13.41 -13.33 -13.25
N TRP A 43 12.89 -12.11 -13.39
CA TRP A 43 13.50 -10.91 -12.82
C TRP A 43 13.51 -10.94 -11.29
N LYS A 44 12.42 -11.37 -10.64
CA LYS A 44 12.39 -11.54 -9.18
C LYS A 44 13.44 -12.52 -8.66
N LYS A 45 13.65 -13.62 -9.39
CA LYS A 45 14.70 -14.61 -9.06
C LYS A 45 16.10 -14.05 -9.24
N LYS A 46 16.30 -13.23 -10.27
CA LYS A 46 17.60 -12.68 -10.65
C LYS A 46 18.00 -11.46 -9.82
N PHE A 47 17.04 -10.64 -9.41
CA PHE A 47 17.28 -9.36 -8.77
C PHE A 47 16.57 -9.30 -7.41
N SER A 48 17.36 -9.41 -6.33
CA SER A 48 16.85 -9.37 -4.96
C SER A 48 16.15 -8.05 -4.62
N SER A 49 16.55 -6.93 -5.22
CA SER A 49 15.93 -5.62 -5.01
C SER A 49 14.44 -5.60 -5.36
N ILE A 50 14.03 -6.22 -6.48
CA ILE A 50 12.63 -6.33 -6.88
C ILE A 50 11.85 -7.18 -5.86
N SER A 51 12.41 -8.31 -5.46
CA SER A 51 11.79 -9.19 -4.46
C SER A 51 11.63 -8.50 -3.10
N SER A 52 12.64 -7.72 -2.68
CA SER A 52 12.59 -6.93 -1.45
C SER A 52 11.52 -5.82 -1.51
N ALA A 53 11.41 -5.11 -2.64
CA ALA A 53 10.38 -4.09 -2.84
C ALA A 53 8.96 -4.69 -2.74
N LEU A 54 8.73 -5.84 -3.37
CA LEU A 54 7.45 -6.55 -3.28
C LEU A 54 7.13 -7.00 -1.85
N LYS A 55 8.12 -7.54 -1.13
CA LYS A 55 7.93 -8.00 0.25
C LYS A 55 7.57 -6.83 1.17
N LYS A 56 8.31 -5.73 1.07
CA LYS A 56 8.08 -4.53 1.88
C LYS A 56 6.69 -3.92 1.62
N GLY A 57 6.23 -3.91 0.36
CA GLY A 57 4.88 -3.46 0.03
C GLY A 57 3.79 -4.33 0.68
N LYS A 58 3.96 -5.66 0.66
CA LYS A 58 3.01 -6.62 1.25
C LYS A 58 2.95 -6.56 2.78
N GLU A 59 4.10 -6.40 3.45
CA GLU A 59 4.16 -6.26 4.91
C GLU A 59 3.33 -5.07 5.42
N VAL A 60 3.22 -3.99 4.64
CA VAL A 60 2.37 -2.84 4.99
C VAL A 60 0.89 -3.22 4.95
N VAL A 61 0.47 -3.97 3.93
CA VAL A 61 -0.92 -4.42 3.76
C VAL A 61 -1.29 -5.43 4.84
N ASP A 62 -0.44 -6.42 5.07
CA ASP A 62 -0.65 -7.44 6.09
C ASP A 62 -0.87 -6.78 7.46
N ARG A 63 -0.03 -5.81 7.83
CA ARG A 63 -0.17 -5.06 9.08
C ARG A 63 -1.45 -4.21 9.14
N GLN A 64 -1.91 -3.65 8.02
CA GLN A 64 -3.18 -2.90 7.99
C GLN A 64 -4.37 -3.82 8.24
N VAL A 65 -4.38 -4.98 7.61
CA VAL A 65 -5.42 -6.00 7.81
C VAL A 65 -5.38 -6.54 9.24
N GLU A 66 -4.19 -6.87 9.76
CA GLU A 66 -3.99 -7.30 11.15
C GLU A 66 -4.50 -6.24 12.15
N ASN A 67 -4.17 -4.96 11.93
CA ASN A 67 -4.66 -3.87 12.78
C ASN A 67 -6.18 -3.70 12.71
N ALA A 68 -6.77 -3.82 11.53
CA ALA A 68 -8.22 -3.76 11.37
C ALA A 68 -8.90 -4.93 12.09
N LEU A 69 -8.36 -6.14 11.94
CA LEU A 69 -8.85 -7.34 12.61
C LEU A 69 -8.69 -7.23 14.13
N PHE A 70 -7.54 -6.75 14.61
CA PHE A 70 -7.28 -6.51 16.03
C PHE A 70 -8.28 -5.51 16.63
N LYS A 71 -8.49 -4.36 15.99
CA LYS A 71 -9.49 -3.36 16.40
C LYS A 71 -10.91 -3.92 16.41
N SER A 72 -11.25 -4.75 15.42
CA SER A 72 -12.55 -5.43 15.37
C SER A 72 -12.72 -6.45 16.50
N ALA A 73 -11.66 -7.17 16.87
CA ALA A 73 -11.71 -8.24 17.87
C ALA A 73 -11.66 -7.71 19.31
N THR A 74 -10.94 -6.61 19.54
CA THR A 74 -10.76 -6.01 20.88
C THR A 74 -11.74 -4.89 21.19
N GLY A 75 -12.49 -4.42 20.18
CA GLY A 75 -13.19 -3.15 20.25
C GLY A 75 -12.19 -1.99 20.13
N TYR A 76 -12.60 -0.90 19.51
CA TYR A 76 -11.82 0.33 19.52
C TYR A 76 -12.73 1.48 19.90
N GLU A 77 -12.28 2.28 20.86
CA GLU A 77 -12.95 3.52 21.19
C GLU A 77 -12.59 4.57 20.12
N TYR A 78 -13.58 5.25 19.57
CA TYR A 78 -13.37 6.38 18.69
C TYR A 78 -14.21 7.57 19.12
N THR A 79 -13.65 8.76 18.95
CA THR A 79 -14.36 10.00 19.20
C THR A 79 -14.89 10.55 17.89
N GLU A 80 -16.21 10.60 17.73
CA GLU A 80 -16.86 11.39 16.69
C GLU A 80 -16.85 12.86 17.11
N VAL A 81 -16.22 13.71 16.28
CA VAL A 81 -16.24 15.17 16.43
C VAL A 81 -17.10 15.71 15.29
N THR A 82 -18.18 16.40 15.62
CA THR A 82 -19.00 17.15 14.66
C THR A 82 -18.57 18.61 14.69
N GLU A 83 -18.09 19.11 13.56
CA GLU A 83 -17.77 20.52 13.35
C GLU A 83 -18.84 21.14 12.45
N GLU A 84 -19.44 22.24 12.91
CA GLU A 84 -20.43 23.00 12.15
C GLU A 84 -19.90 24.41 11.90
N LEU A 85 -20.20 24.97 10.72
CA LEU A 85 -19.85 26.34 10.39
C LEU A 85 -20.87 27.29 11.03
N THR A 86 -20.43 28.07 12.02
CA THR A 86 -21.24 29.09 12.69
C THR A 86 -20.79 30.50 12.28
N GLU A 87 -21.55 31.52 12.70
CA GLU A 87 -21.20 32.94 12.45
C GLU A 87 -19.84 33.37 13.03
N LYS A 88 -19.27 32.56 13.95
CA LYS A 88 -17.97 32.80 14.59
C LYS A 88 -16.83 31.97 13.98
N GLY A 89 -17.13 31.12 13.00
CA GLY A 89 -16.17 30.21 12.37
C GLY A 89 -16.55 28.73 12.55
N MET A 90 -15.58 27.85 12.31
CA MET A 90 -15.76 26.40 12.45
C MET A 90 -15.76 26.05 13.95
N GLU A 91 -16.91 25.62 14.49
CA GLU A 91 -17.06 25.26 15.90
C GLU A 91 -17.36 23.78 16.05
N ILE A 92 -16.69 23.11 17.00
CA ILE A 92 -17.02 21.74 17.39
C ILE A 92 -18.33 21.77 18.19
N THR A 93 -19.41 21.24 17.63
CA THR A 93 -20.74 21.24 18.26
C THR A 93 -21.03 19.96 19.04
N LYS A 94 -20.40 18.83 18.67
CA LYS A 94 -20.60 17.54 19.34
C LYS A 94 -19.30 16.75 19.41
N LYS A 95 -19.08 16.12 20.57
CA LYS A 95 -18.01 15.15 20.80
C LYS A 95 -18.61 13.92 21.47
N VAL A 96 -18.58 12.78 20.79
CA VAL A 96 -19.15 11.52 21.29
C VAL A 96 -18.05 10.46 21.26
N THR A 97 -17.75 9.85 22.41
CA THR A 97 -16.87 8.66 22.49
C THR A 97 -17.73 7.41 22.42
N LYS A 98 -17.42 6.51 21.50
CA LYS A 98 -18.08 5.21 21.30
C LYS A 98 -17.07 4.08 21.33
#